data_AF-A0A497CQJ0-F1
#
_entry.id   AF-A0A497CQJ0-F1
#
_cell.length_a   1.000
_cell.length_b   1.000
_cell.length_c   1.000
_cell.angle_alpha   90.00
_cell.angle_beta   90.00
_cell.angle_gamma   90.00
#
_symmetry.space_group_name_H-M   'P 1'
#
loop_
_entity.id
_entity.type
_entity.pdbx_description
1 polymer ?
#
loop_
_entity_poly.entity_id
_entity_poly.type
_entity_poly.pdbx_seq_one_letter_code
_entity_poly.pdbx_strand_id
1 'polypeptide(L)' 'GCGTRPLNEMSDSGITGLNADNFNSYKSKIKENLEKSFGPYALKELEIASVGVRPNTRYVIMMDKSKIEIVY' A
#
# COMPACT_ATOMS: atom_id res chain seq x y z
N GLY A 1 -3.80 -4.47 -23.66
CA GLY A 1 -4.95 -3.64 -23.26
C GLY A 1 -4.65 -3.07 -21.89
N CYS A 2 -4.40 -1.76 -21.81
CA CYS A 2 -4.15 -1.09 -20.53
C CYS A 2 -5.51 -0.75 -19.92
N GLY A 3 -5.91 -1.45 -18.86
CA GLY A 3 -7.18 -1.22 -18.17
C GLY A 3 -7.13 0.10 -17.43
N THR A 4 -7.79 1.13 -17.97
CA THR A 4 -8.07 2.37 -17.27
C THR A 4 -9.04 2.07 -16.12
N ARG A 5 -8.50 1.89 -14.91
CA ARG A 5 -9.34 1.88 -13.70
C ARG A 5 -10.08 3.23 -13.63
N PRO A 6 -11.41 3.24 -13.41
CA PRO A 6 -12.17 4.47 -13.37
C PRO A 6 -11.66 5.36 -12.23
N LEU A 7 -11.28 6.60 -12.58
CA LEU A 7 -10.82 7.64 -11.65
C LEU A 7 -11.80 7.91 -10.50
N ASN A 8 -13.05 7.51 -10.66
CA ASN A 8 -14.13 7.67 -9.68
C ASN A 8 -13.94 6.86 -8.38
N GLU A 9 -12.94 5.97 -8.31
CA GLU A 9 -12.53 5.30 -7.06
C GLU A 9 -11.35 5.98 -6.34
N MET A 10 -10.78 7.05 -6.90
CA MET A 10 -9.78 7.86 -6.22
C MET A 10 -10.51 8.86 -5.33
N SER A 11 -10.18 8.88 -4.04
CA SER A 11 -10.61 9.91 -3.11
C SER A 11 -10.32 11.29 -3.73
N ASP A 12 -11.31 12.18 -3.75
CA ASP A 12 -11.23 13.54 -4.34
C ASP A 12 -10.03 14.35 -3.84
N SER A 13 -9.41 13.95 -2.73
CA SER A 13 -8.30 14.62 -2.09
C SER A 13 -6.90 14.05 -2.39
N GLY A 14 -6.78 13.03 -3.25
CA GLY A 14 -5.50 12.38 -3.55
C GLY A 14 -4.78 11.81 -2.31
N ILE A 15 -3.47 11.56 -2.41
CA ILE A 15 -2.64 11.10 -1.27
C ILE A 15 -2.65 12.09 -0.08
N THR A 16 -2.98 13.36 -0.34
CA THR A 16 -2.98 14.45 0.63
C THR A 16 -4.23 14.53 1.52
N GLY A 17 -5.32 13.82 1.21
CA GLY A 17 -6.50 13.73 2.07
C GLY A 17 -6.85 12.31 2.49
N LEU A 18 -5.83 11.55 2.87
CA LEU A 18 -6.03 10.28 3.54
C LEU A 18 -6.70 10.52 4.91
N ASN A 19 -7.88 9.95 5.11
CA ASN A 19 -8.56 9.81 6.40
C ASN A 19 -8.51 8.33 6.84
N ALA A 20 -8.95 8.00 8.05
CA ALA A 20 -8.83 6.64 8.57
C ALA A 20 -9.55 5.59 7.69
N ASP A 21 -10.72 5.94 7.16
CA ASP A 21 -11.55 5.01 6.37
C ASP A 21 -10.96 4.77 4.99
N ASN A 22 -10.61 5.82 4.26
CA ASN A 22 -10.00 5.70 2.94
C ASN A 22 -8.60 5.07 3.02
N PHE A 23 -7.84 5.33 4.10
CA PHE A 23 -6.54 4.74 4.33
C PHE A 23 -6.64 3.22 4.49
N ASN A 24 -7.60 2.75 5.29
CA ASN A 24 -7.83 1.32 5.46
C ASN A 24 -8.25 0.65 4.14
N SER A 25 -9.13 1.29 3.35
CA SER A 25 -9.49 0.79 2.04
C SER A 25 -8.30 0.71 1.07
N TYR A 26 -7.46 1.75 1.02
CA TYR A 26 -6.25 1.74 0.19
C TYR A 26 -5.24 0.69 0.64
N LYS A 27 -5.05 0.54 1.95
CA LYS A 27 -4.17 -0.49 2.52
C LYS A 27 -4.62 -1.89 2.10
N SER A 28 -5.90 -2.20 2.21
CA SER A 28 -6.45 -3.50 1.77
C SER A 28 -6.29 -3.71 0.26
N LYS A 29 -6.58 -2.69 -0.56
CA LYS A 29 -6.36 -2.75 -2.01
C LYS A 29 -4.90 -3.00 -2.38
N ILE A 30 -3.95 -2.35 -1.69
CA ILE A 30 -2.52 -2.58 -1.92
C ILE A 30 -2.14 -4.01 -1.52
N LYS A 31 -2.62 -4.49 -0.37
CA LYS A 31 -2.39 -5.85 0.10
C LYS A 31 -2.88 -6.90 -0.92
N GLU A 32 -4.10 -6.76 -1.43
CA GLU A 32 -4.62 -7.67 -2.46
C GLU A 32 -3.81 -7.65 -3.76
N ASN A 33 -3.35 -6.48 -4.20
CA ASN A 33 -2.53 -6.38 -5.40
C ASN A 33 -1.16 -7.03 -5.19
N LEU A 34 -0.54 -6.82 -4.03
CA LEU A 34 0.71 -7.49 -3.68
C LEU A 34 0.53 -9.01 -3.64
N GLU A 35 -0.57 -9.50 -3.07
CA GLU A 35 -0.88 -10.93 -3.01
C GLU A 35 -1.08 -11.53 -4.40
N LYS A 36 -1.82 -10.85 -5.27
CA LYS A 36 -2.05 -11.30 -6.65
C LYS A 36 -0.77 -11.33 -7.49
N SER A 37 0.14 -10.37 -7.28
CA SER A 37 1.36 -10.26 -8.08
C SER A 37 2.50 -11.14 -7.58
N PHE A 38 2.65 -11.29 -6.27
CA PHE A 38 3.80 -11.97 -5.65
C PHE A 38 3.44 -13.23 -4.88
N GLY A 39 2.14 -13.54 -4.74
CA GLY A 39 1.64 -14.65 -3.94
C GLY A 39 1.64 -14.35 -2.44
N PRO A 40 1.02 -15.25 -1.65
CA PRO A 40 0.84 -15.07 -0.20
C PRO A 40 2.16 -15.11 0.58
N TYR A 41 3.19 -15.76 0.05
CA TYR A 41 4.49 -15.89 0.72
C TYR A 41 5.28 -14.57 0.74
N ALA A 42 5.27 -13.83 -0.37
CA ALA A 42 5.97 -12.56 -0.48
C ALA A 42 5.27 -11.43 0.30
N LEU A 43 3.99 -11.61 0.65
CA LEU A 43 3.23 -10.62 1.41
C LEU A 43 3.89 -10.29 2.75
N LYS A 44 4.47 -11.28 3.44
CA LYS A 44 5.16 -11.07 4.72
C LYS A 44 6.35 -10.11 4.61
N GLU A 45 6.95 -10.02 3.43
CA GLU A 45 8.12 -9.18 3.15
C GLU A 45 7.77 -7.87 2.44
N LEU A 46 6.50 -7.68 2.04
CA LEU A 46 6.06 -6.54 1.21
C LEU A 46 4.84 -5.82 1.79
N GLU A 47 4.27 -6.31 2.90
CA GLU A 47 3.08 -5.72 3.50
C GLU A 47 3.34 -4.31 4.07
N ILE A 48 2.30 -3.48 3.99
CA ILE A 48 2.22 -2.22 4.73
C ILE A 48 1.93 -2.54 6.20
N ALA A 49 2.96 -2.48 7.03
CA ALA A 49 2.85 -2.69 8.47
C ALA A 49 2.53 -1.38 9.21
N SER A 50 1.78 -1.51 10.29
CA SER A 50 1.60 -0.46 11.29
C SER A 50 2.70 -0.60 12.32
N VAL A 51 3.51 0.44 12.50
CA VAL A 51 4.62 0.49 13.46
C VAL A 51 4.39 1.62 14.45
N GLY A 52 4.72 1.38 15.72
CA GLY A 52 4.52 2.33 16.80
C GLY A 52 3.20 2.15 17.54
N VAL A 53 2.92 3.06 18.48
CA VAL A 53 1.78 3.01 19.40
C VAL A 53 0.93 4.25 19.20
N ARG A 54 -0.40 4.11 19.31
CA ARG A 54 -1.32 5.25 19.26
C ARG A 54 -0.89 6.35 20.26
N PRO A 55 -0.99 7.64 19.90
CA PRO A 55 -1.47 8.18 18.63
C PRO A 55 -0.42 8.19 17.51
N ASN A 56 0.84 7.84 17.80
CA ASN A 56 1.99 7.96 16.92
C ASN A 56 2.20 6.72 16.02
N THR A 57 1.11 6.12 15.55
CA THR A 57 1.17 5.00 14.60
C THR A 57 1.69 5.50 13.26
N ARG A 58 2.76 4.87 12.75
CA ARG A 58 3.32 5.08 11.42
C ARG A 58 3.04 3.86 10.55
N TYR A 59 3.00 4.05 9.25
CA TYR A 59 2.85 2.96 8.30
C TYR A 59 4.10 2.86 7.43
N VAL A 60 4.63 1.65 7.29
CA VAL A 60 5.87 1.36 6.55
C VAL A 60 5.68 0.15 5.65
N ILE A 61 6.42 0.08 4.55
CA ILE A 61 6.52 -1.13 3.74
C ILE A 61 7.64 -1.98 4.34
N MET A 62 7.35 -3.22 4.72
CA MET A 62 8.29 -4.14 5.38
C MET A 62 9.30 -4.78 4.40
N MET A 63 9.76 -4.02 3.41
CA MET A 63 10.71 -4.52 2.43
C MET A 63 12.14 -4.26 2.88
N ASP A 64 12.97 -5.29 2.77
CA ASP A 64 14.41 -5.13 2.95
C ASP A 64 14.94 -4.14 1.91
N LYS A 65 15.63 -3.10 2.37
CA LYS A 65 16.20 -2.07 1.51
C LYS A 65 17.18 -2.64 0.48
N SER A 66 17.85 -3.76 0.80
CA SER A 66 18.74 -4.46 -0.14
C SER A 66 18.02 -5.03 -1.36
N LYS A 67 16.69 -5.19 -1.27
CA LYS A 67 15.84 -5.66 -2.38
C LYS A 67 15.30 -4.51 -3.25
N ILE A 68 15.63 -3.26 -2.94
CA ILE A 68 15.26 -2.09 -3.75
C ILE A 68 16.38 -1.77 -4.73
N GLU A 69 16.08 -1.81 -6.02
CA GLU A 69 16.94 -1.28 -7.08
C GLU A 69 16.28 -0.05 -7.72
N ILE A 70 17.04 1.03 -7.87
CA ILE A 70 16.59 2.25 -8.57
C ILE A 70 17.17 2.18 -9.98
N VAL A 71 16.28 2.10 -10.98
CA VAL A 71 16.64 2.10 -12.40
C VAL A 71 16.38 3.49 -12.98
N TYR A 72 17.35 4.02 -13.72
CA TYR A 72 17.32 5.34 -14.37
C TYR A 72 16.92 5.27 -15.84
#